data_AF-A0A379WVR7-F1
#
_entry.id   AF-A0A379WVR7-F1
#
_cell.length_a   1.000
_cell.length_b   1.000
_cell.length_c   1.000
_cell.angle_alpha   90.00
_cell.angle_beta   90.00
_cell.angle_gamma   90.00
#
_symmetry.space_group_name_H-M   'P 1'
#
loop_
_entity.id
_entity.type
_entity.pdbx_description
1 polymer ?
#
loop_
_entity_poly.entity_id
_entity_poly.type
_entity_poly.pdbx_seq_one_letter_code
_entity_poly.pdbx_strand_id
1 'polypeptide(L)' 'MNALAHFEAFCSLNGPQFYGLPVNTGWVELVRDEQQVPENIALADDSLVPFLAGETVRWSVKK' A
#
# COMPACT_ATOMS: atom_id res chain seq x y z
N MET A 1 -15.98 -7.65 10.65
CA MET A 1 -15.70 -6.76 9.51
C MET A 1 -15.98 -5.34 9.95
N ASN A 2 -14.94 -4.49 10.11
CA ASN A 2 -14.95 -3.03 10.35
C ASN A 2 -13.61 -2.61 10.99
N ALA A 3 -12.49 -2.92 10.33
CA ALA A 3 -11.15 -2.67 10.87
C ALA A 3 -10.45 -1.46 10.24
N LEU A 4 -11.10 -0.77 9.29
CA LEU A 4 -10.48 0.34 8.57
C LEU A 4 -10.10 1.51 9.51
N ALA A 5 -10.85 1.70 10.60
CA ALA A 5 -10.53 2.67 11.65
C ALA A 5 -9.18 2.39 12.36
N HIS A 6 -8.65 1.17 12.26
CA HIS A 6 -7.35 0.78 12.84
C HIS A 6 -6.20 0.78 11.83
N PHE A 7 -6.48 1.12 10.57
CA PHE A 7 -5.51 0.98 9.48
C PHE A 7 -4.30 1.91 9.65
N GLU A 8 -4.51 3.19 10.02
CA GLU A 8 -3.41 4.12 10.27
C GLU A 8 -2.52 3.65 11.43
N ALA A 9 -3.12 3.18 12.53
CA ALA A 9 -2.35 2.67 13.66
C ALA A 9 -1.46 1.50 13.22
N PHE A 10 -2.02 0.56 12.45
CA PHE A 10 -1.29 -0.60 11.94
C PHE A 10 -0.14 -0.21 11.00
N CYS A 11 -0.39 0.66 10.03
CA CYS A 11 0.60 1.01 8.99
C CYS A 11 1.64 2.04 9.44
N SER A 12 1.31 2.93 10.38
CA SER A 12 2.07 4.16 10.60
C SER A 12 2.44 4.45 12.05
N LEU A 13 1.70 3.95 13.05
CA LEU A 13 1.89 4.35 14.46
C LEU A 13 2.52 3.26 15.31
N ASN A 14 2.04 2.01 15.18
CA ASN A 14 2.43 0.92 16.06
C ASN A 14 3.91 0.54 15.91
N GLY A 15 4.44 0.57 14.68
CA GLY A 15 5.85 0.31 14.41
C GLY A 15 6.77 1.33 15.08
N PRO A 16 6.68 2.62 14.75
CA PRO A 16 7.51 3.65 15.39
C PRO A 16 7.40 3.65 16.92
N GLN A 17 6.19 3.46 17.47
CA GLN A 17 6.00 3.34 18.91
C GLN A 17 6.78 2.17 19.52
N PHE A 18 6.73 0.99 18.89
CA PHE A 18 7.44 -0.19 19.36
C PHE A 18 8.96 -0.03 19.27
N TYR A 19 9.46 0.58 18.20
CA TYR A 19 10.89 0.75 17.94
C TYR A 19 11.50 2.02 18.57
N GLY A 20 10.70 2.87 19.20
CA GLY A 20 11.17 4.15 19.75
C GLY A 20 11.62 5.15 18.68
N LEU A 21 11.02 5.08 17.48
CA LEU A 21 11.32 5.96 16.35
C LEU A 21 10.23 7.03 16.20
N PRO A 22 10.53 8.20 15.60
CA PRO A 22 9.53 9.23 15.37
C PRO A 22 8.48 8.77 14.35
N VAL A 23 7.24 9.24 14.53
CA VAL A 23 6.16 9.08 13.55
C VAL A 23 6.39 10.05 12.39
N ASN A 24 6.07 9.62 11.16
CA ASN A 24 6.13 10.46 9.97
C ASN A 24 5.23 11.70 10.12
N THR A 25 5.67 12.85 9.61
CA THR A 25 4.88 14.10 9.60
C THR A 25 4.10 14.32 8.31
N GLY A 26 4.45 13.58 7.25
CA GLY A 26 3.74 13.56 5.98
C GLY A 26 2.53 12.62 6.01
N TRP A 27 1.75 12.66 4.93
CA TRP A 27 0.51 11.90 4.76
C TRP A 27 0.43 11.30 3.36
N VAL A 28 -0.33 10.21 3.25
CA VAL A 28 -0.75 9.59 2.00
C VAL A 28 -2.28 9.51 1.98
N GLU A 29 -2.88 9.76 0.82
CA GLU A 29 -4.34 9.67 0.64
C GLU A 29 -4.66 8.38 -0.12
N LEU A 30 -5.46 7.50 0.47
CA LEU A 30 -6.01 6.32 -0.20
C LEU A 30 -7.37 6.68 -0.79
N VAL A 31 -7.56 6.39 -2.07
CA VAL A 31 -8.81 6.61 -2.80
C VAL A 31 -9.41 5.26 -3.21
N ARG A 32 -10.75 5.13 -3.11
CA ARG A 32 -11.48 3.99 -3.67
C ARG A 32 -11.62 4.15 -5.18
N ASP A 33 -10.49 4.05 -5.85
CA ASP A 33 -10.37 4.05 -7.31
C ASP A 33 -9.85 2.67 -7.72
N GLU A 34 -10.68 1.93 -8.46
CA GLU A 34 -10.34 0.58 -8.88
C GLU A 34 -9.22 0.62 -9.92
N GLN A 35 -8.16 -0.16 -9.70
CA GLN A 35 -7.02 -0.22 -10.59
C GLN A 35 -6.65 -1.67 -10.92
N GLN A 36 -6.25 -1.89 -12.16
CA GLN A 36 -5.72 -3.17 -12.62
C GLN A 36 -4.23 -3.27 -12.29
N VAL A 37 -3.84 -4.34 -11.59
CA VAL A 37 -2.43 -4.62 -11.32
C VAL A 37 -1.81 -5.22 -12.58
N PRO A 38 -0.66 -4.71 -13.06
CA PRO A 38 -0.04 -5.25 -14.27
C PRO A 38 0.38 -6.71 -14.07
N GLU A 39 0.29 -7.50 -15.14
CA GLU A 39 0.73 -8.90 -15.15
C GLU A 39 2.22 -9.05 -14.82
N ASN A 40 3.03 -8.10 -15.30
CA ASN A 40 4.47 -8.11 -15.14
C ASN A 40 5.01 -6.68 -14.98
N ILE A 41 6.07 -6.55 -14.19
CA ILE A 41 6.90 -5.35 -14.10
C ILE A 41 8.21 -5.65 -14.83
N ALA A 42 8.47 -4.91 -15.91
CA ALA A 42 9.66 -5.08 -16.73
C ALA A 42 10.93 -4.65 -15.98
N LEU A 43 11.97 -5.48 -16.07
CA LEU A 43 13.34 -5.16 -15.71
C LEU A 43 14.20 -5.13 -16.98
N ALA A 44 15.50 -4.83 -16.86
CA ALA A 44 16.38 -4.71 -18.02
C ALA A 44 16.48 -5.99 -18.85
N ASP A 45 16.64 -7.14 -18.18
CA ASP A 45 16.86 -8.45 -18.83
C ASP A 45 15.84 -9.52 -18.38
N ASP A 46 14.82 -9.13 -17.61
CA ASP A 46 13.83 -10.06 -17.02
C ASP A 46 12.53 -9.34 -16.65
N SER A 47 11.58 -10.03 -16.02
CA SER A 47 10.35 -9.46 -15.48
C SER A 47 9.99 -10.02 -14.11
N LEU A 48 9.34 -9.19 -13.29
CA LEU A 48 8.75 -9.60 -12.02
C LEU A 48 7.24 -9.73 -12.13
N VAL A 49 6.69 -10.81 -11.58
CA VAL A 49 5.25 -10.96 -11.36
C VAL A 49 4.90 -10.33 -10.00
N PRO A 50 4.16 -9.20 -9.94
CA PRO A 50 3.79 -8.59 -8.67
C PRO A 50 2.73 -9.41 -7.93
N PHE A 51 2.58 -9.16 -6.63
CA PHE A 51 1.44 -9.69 -5.88
C PHE A 51 0.13 -9.15 -6.47
N LEU A 52 -0.84 -10.05 -6.68
CA LEU A 52 -2.13 -9.76 -7.34
C LEU A 52 -2.03 -9.36 -8.82
N ALA A 53 -1.00 -9.80 -9.54
CA ALA A 53 -0.90 -9.63 -11.00
C ALA A 53 -2.21 -10.01 -11.73
N GLY A 54 -2.69 -9.13 -12.63
CA GLY A 54 -3.91 -9.34 -13.41
C GLY A 54 -5.23 -9.10 -12.67
N GLU A 55 -5.18 -8.84 -11.35
CA GLU A 55 -6.36 -8.62 -10.53
C GLU A 55 -6.72 -7.13 -10.43
N THR A 56 -8.02 -6.84 -10.27
CA THR A 56 -8.51 -5.51 -9.91
C THR A 56 -8.42 -5.29 -8.40
N VAL A 57 -7.66 -4.28 -7.97
CA VAL A 57 -7.62 -3.80 -6.58
C VAL A 57 -8.57 -2.63 -6.37
N ARG A 58 -9.16 -2.53 -5.17
CA ARG A 58 -10.23 -1.56 -4.85
C ARG A 58 -9.76 -0.20 -4.34
N TRP A 59 -8.50 -0.10 -3.95
CA TRP A 59 -7.92 1.09 -3.35
C TRP A 59 -6.59 1.38 -4.00
N SER A 60 -6.33 2.67 -4.19
CA SER A 60 -5.11 3.17 -4.83
C SER A 60 -4.59 4.36 -4.03
N VAL A 61 -3.27 4.56 -4.03
CA VAL A 61 -2.68 5.78 -3.49
C VAL A 61 -2.92 6.90 -4.49
N LYS A 62 -3.41 8.04 -4.01
CA LYS A 62 -3.57 9.23 -4.84
C LYS A 62 -2.21 9.69 -5.34
N LYS A 63 -2.09 9.79 -6.68
CA LYS A 63 -0.89 10.27 -7.36
C LYS A 63 -0.65 11.75 -7.13
#